data_AF-A0A8H3MHM9-F1
#
_entry.id   AF-A0A8H3MHM9-F1
#
_cell.length_a   1.000
_cell.length_b   1.000
_cell.length_c   1.000
_cell.angle_alpha   90.00
_cell.angle_beta   90.00
_cell.angle_gamma   90.00
#
_symmetry.space_group_name_H-M   'P 1'
#
loop_
_entity.id
_entity.type
_entity.pdbx_description
1 polymer ?
#
loop_
_entity_poly.entity_id
_entity_poly.type
_entity_poly.pdbx_seq_one_letter_code
_entity_poly.pdbx_strand_id
1 'polypeptide(L)'
;MFKQGLESLKSSTFEKIPSEKVVEVLNGNTFGYSKINFILKDDDGNLRPIVNMRCPMHKPEKSSSKTTHKNVKRPQSINSILNSTYQILNFEKDNNLSLLNGSVFSYNEVHKRLKQFKQYLTHKRNSKLYFVKVDVKCCFDTIDQHKLMEIIRANVLTKTQYVYADELAKKYKNAIFVENVKETYKELEDVLELLEEHI
;
A
#
# COMPACT_ATOMS: atom_id res chain seq x y z
N MET A 1 19.51 -25.08 5.07
CA MET A 1 18.88 -24.22 4.05
C MET A 1 17.92 -23.19 4.68
N PHE A 2 16.76 -23.57 5.23
CA PHE A 2 15.81 -22.60 5.81
C PHE A 2 16.38 -21.66 6.88
N LYS A 3 17.19 -22.18 7.83
CA LYS A 3 17.85 -21.37 8.87
C LYS A 3 18.83 -20.33 8.29
N GLN A 4 19.50 -20.64 7.18
CA GLN A 4 20.47 -19.75 6.54
C GLN A 4 19.76 -18.60 5.80
N GLY A 5 18.65 -18.91 5.12
CA GLY A 5 17.79 -17.89 4.52
C GLY A 5 17.19 -16.94 5.57
N LEU A 6 16.85 -17.46 6.76
CA LEU A 6 16.35 -16.65 7.87
C LEU A 6 17.39 -15.69 8.45
N GLU A 7 18.65 -16.11 8.58
CA GLU A 7 19.73 -15.22 9.03
C GLU A 7 19.98 -14.08 8.03
N SER A 8 19.94 -14.38 6.72
CA SER A 8 20.00 -13.35 5.68
C SER A 8 18.89 -12.31 5.86
N LEU A 9 17.64 -12.77 6.05
CA LEU A 9 16.48 -11.91 6.26
C LEU A 9 16.55 -11.04 7.52
N LYS A 10 17.15 -11.53 8.61
CA LYS A 10 17.38 -10.75 9.83
C LYS A 10 18.42 -9.64 9.63
N SER A 11 19.39 -9.86 8.75
CA SER A 11 20.44 -8.87 8.48
C SER A 11 19.99 -7.79 7.50
N SER A 12 19.04 -8.08 6.60
CA SER A 12 18.63 -7.17 5.53
C SER A 12 17.30 -6.46 5.77
N THR A 13 16.28 -7.15 6.29
CA THR A 13 14.88 -6.72 6.15
C THR A 13 14.12 -6.70 7.48
N PHE A 14 14.47 -7.55 8.44
CA PHE A 14 13.74 -7.64 9.70
C PHE A 14 14.64 -7.41 10.91
N GLU A 15 14.23 -6.51 11.80
CA GLU A 15 14.87 -6.36 13.10
C GLU A 15 14.28 -7.34 14.12
N LYS A 16 15.15 -7.92 14.94
CA LYS A 16 14.73 -8.79 16.05
C LYS A 16 14.29 -7.92 17.24
N ILE A 17 12.98 -7.89 17.49
CA ILE A 17 12.42 -7.21 18.66
C ILE A 17 12.53 -8.12 19.92
N PRO A 18 13.06 -7.62 21.05
CA PRO A 18 13.07 -8.34 22.33
C PRO A 18 11.64 -8.55 22.87
N SER A 19 11.38 -9.70 23.50
CA SER A 19 10.05 -10.11 23.98
C SER A 19 9.39 -9.14 24.96
N GLU A 20 10.17 -8.33 25.68
CA GLU A 20 9.68 -7.30 26.60
C GLU A 20 9.04 -6.12 25.85
N LYS A 21 9.69 -5.64 24.78
CA LYS A 21 9.19 -4.55 23.93
C LYS A 21 8.03 -4.98 23.03
N VAL A 22 7.88 -6.28 22.77
CA VAL A 22 6.78 -6.80 21.94
C VAL A 22 5.43 -6.40 22.53
N VAL A 23 5.27 -6.39 23.86
CA VAL A 23 3.98 -6.06 24.46
C VAL A 23 3.60 -4.59 24.23
N GLU A 24 4.57 -3.69 24.33
CA GLU A 24 4.41 -2.24 24.13
C GLU A 24 4.14 -1.90 22.65
N VAL A 25 4.95 -2.42 21.74
CA VAL A 25 4.78 -2.24 20.28
C VAL A 25 3.42 -2.77 19.82
N LEU A 26 2.98 -3.91 20.37
CA LEU A 26 1.67 -4.47 20.05
C LEU A 26 0.48 -3.71 20.66
N ASN A 27 0.70 -2.88 21.69
CA ASN A 27 -0.36 -2.09 22.31
C ASN A 27 -0.52 -0.72 21.66
N GLY A 28 0.52 -0.19 21.02
CA GLY A 28 0.49 1.12 20.36
C GLY A 28 -0.11 1.12 18.95
N ASN A 29 -0.14 -0.02 18.26
CA ASN A 29 -0.48 -0.06 16.84
C ASN A 29 -1.95 -0.40 16.58
N THR A 30 -2.64 0.47 15.84
CA THR A 30 -3.98 0.24 15.29
C THR A 30 -3.98 -0.87 14.24
N PHE A 31 -2.89 -1.03 13.48
CA PHE A 31 -2.80 -2.03 12.40
C PHE A 31 -2.62 -3.48 12.86
N GLY A 32 -2.27 -3.73 14.13
CA GLY A 32 -2.07 -5.08 14.68
C GLY A 32 -0.86 -5.82 14.09
N TYR A 33 -0.81 -7.15 14.22
CA TYR A 33 0.28 -7.98 13.70
C TYR A 33 -0.21 -9.14 12.82
N SER A 34 0.63 -9.59 11.90
CA SER A 34 0.25 -10.61 10.92
C SER A 34 1.26 -11.74 10.83
N LYS A 35 0.77 -12.91 10.38
CA LYS A 35 1.62 -14.06 10.09
C LYS A 35 2.43 -13.81 8.82
N ILE A 36 3.71 -14.17 8.87
CA ILE A 36 4.63 -14.14 7.74
C ILE A 36 4.68 -15.54 7.12
N ASN A 37 4.44 -15.63 5.81
CA ASN A 37 4.64 -16.82 5.01
C ASN A 37 5.96 -16.68 4.24
N PHE A 38 6.81 -17.70 4.27
CA PHE A 38 8.05 -17.69 3.50
C PHE A 38 7.89 -18.53 2.24
N ILE A 39 8.29 -17.96 1.09
CA ILE A 39 8.31 -18.63 -0.20
C ILE A 39 9.75 -18.77 -0.66
N LEU A 40 10.16 -19.96 -1.08
CA LEU A 40 11.47 -20.17 -1.68
C LEU A 40 11.53 -19.43 -3.02
N LYS A 41 12.56 -18.61 -3.19
CA LYS A 41 12.78 -17.83 -4.41
C LYS A 41 13.69 -18.59 -5.38
N ASP A 42 14.78 -19.13 -4.88
CA ASP A 42 15.83 -19.81 -5.66
C ASP A 42 16.31 -21.08 -4.94
N ASP A 43 16.95 -21.99 -5.67
CA ASP A 43 17.50 -23.26 -5.15
C ASP A 43 18.63 -23.03 -4.11
N ASP A 44 19.21 -21.83 -4.10
CA ASP A 44 20.22 -21.37 -3.13
C ASP A 44 19.65 -21.15 -1.72
N GLY A 45 18.34 -21.35 -1.52
CA GLY A 45 17.68 -21.24 -0.21
C GLY A 45 17.30 -19.82 0.18
N ASN A 46 17.24 -18.90 -0.79
CA ASN A 46 16.72 -17.54 -0.60
C ASN A 46 15.21 -17.59 -0.34
N LEU A 47 14.76 -16.90 0.72
CA LEU A 47 13.35 -16.86 1.12
C LEU A 47 12.78 -15.47 0.84
N ARG A 48 11.61 -15.43 0.19
CA ARG A 48 10.78 -14.24 0.08
C ARG A 48 9.73 -14.25 1.19
N PRO A 49 9.76 -13.29 2.12
CA PRO A 49 8.72 -13.13 3.12
C PRO A 49 7.47 -12.51 2.48
N ILE A 50 6.29 -13.01 2.83
CA ILE A 50 5.00 -12.46 2.44
C ILE A 50 4.14 -12.35 3.69
N VAL A 51 3.70 -11.13 4.02
CA VAL A 51 2.87 -10.89 5.19
C VAL A 51 1.39 -10.93 4.78
N ASN A 52 0.56 -11.68 5.53
CA ASN A 52 -0.87 -11.68 5.30
C ASN A 52 -1.55 -10.50 6.01
N MET A 53 -1.78 -9.42 5.27
CA MET A 53 -2.41 -8.18 5.79
C MET A 53 -3.95 -8.22 5.84
N ARG A 54 -4.58 -9.34 5.44
CA ARG A 54 -6.04 -9.45 5.32
C ARG A 54 -6.76 -9.61 6.66
N CYS A 55 -6.14 -10.29 7.62
CA CYS A 55 -6.69 -10.51 8.95
C CYS A 55 -5.61 -10.21 9.98
N PRO A 56 -5.38 -8.93 10.31
CA PRO A 56 -4.50 -8.60 11.40
C PRO A 56 -4.98 -9.27 12.67
N MET A 57 -4.04 -9.82 13.42
CA MET A 57 -4.28 -10.32 14.75
C MET A 57 -4.10 -9.14 15.70
N HIS A 58 -5.17 -8.79 16.41
CA HIS A 58 -5.09 -7.96 17.61
C HIS A 58 -5.00 -8.88 18.82
N LYS A 59 -4.41 -8.42 19.93
CA LYS A 59 -4.47 -9.21 21.16
C LYS A 59 -5.94 -9.47 21.49
N PRO A 60 -6.31 -10.68 21.94
CA PRO A 60 -7.64 -10.90 22.46
C PRO A 60 -7.82 -9.92 23.61
N GLU A 61 -8.78 -8.99 23.49
CA GLU A 61 -9.25 -8.25 24.64
C GLU A 61 -9.56 -9.27 25.74
N LYS A 62 -9.01 -9.07 26.93
CA LYS A 62 -9.35 -9.88 28.09
C LYS A 62 -10.85 -9.72 28.30
N SER A 63 -11.64 -10.64 27.78
CA SER A 63 -13.08 -10.62 27.90
C SER A 63 -13.43 -10.88 29.36
N SER A 64 -13.57 -9.80 30.12
CA SER A 64 -14.41 -9.83 31.30
C SER A 64 -15.83 -10.15 30.82
N SER A 65 -16.32 -11.28 31.31
CA SER A 65 -17.73 -11.68 31.36
C SER A 65 -18.22 -12.60 30.24
N LYS A 66 -18.50 -13.83 30.68
CA LYS A 66 -19.31 -14.86 30.01
C LYS A 66 -20.67 -14.27 29.61
N THR A 67 -20.83 -13.82 28.37
CA THR A 67 -22.16 -13.65 27.75
C THR A 67 -22.10 -13.95 26.27
N THR A 68 -22.76 -15.05 25.90
CA THR A 68 -23.59 -15.25 24.70
C THR A 68 -23.09 -14.67 23.39
N HIS A 69 -22.66 -15.55 22.47
CA HIS A 69 -22.55 -15.38 21.00
C HIS A 69 -22.92 -13.98 20.44
N LYS A 70 -22.09 -12.98 20.74
CA LYS A 70 -22.11 -11.70 20.05
C LYS A 70 -20.97 -11.76 19.04
N ASN A 71 -21.32 -11.63 17.76
CA ASN A 71 -20.39 -11.54 16.64
C ASN A 71 -19.19 -10.68 17.02
N VAL A 72 -18.06 -11.31 17.36
CA VAL A 72 -16.78 -10.62 17.49
C VAL A 72 -16.49 -10.12 16.08
N LYS A 73 -16.78 -8.84 15.83
CA LYS A 73 -16.51 -8.20 14.55
C LYS A 73 -15.04 -8.45 14.25
N ARG A 74 -14.77 -9.17 13.16
CA ARG A 74 -13.39 -9.41 12.74
C ARG A 74 -12.71 -8.03 12.58
N PRO A 75 -11.46 -7.88 13.04
CA PRO A 75 -10.72 -6.65 12.83
C PRO A 75 -10.71 -6.34 11.33
N GLN A 76 -10.84 -5.04 11.00
CA GLN A 76 -10.77 -4.60 9.61
C GLN A 76 -9.40 -4.96 9.03
N SER A 77 -9.35 -5.27 7.73
CA SER A 77 -8.06 -5.51 7.08
C SER A 77 -7.30 -4.18 6.97
N ILE A 78 -5.97 -4.24 6.96
CA ILE A 78 -5.13 -3.05 6.81
C ILE A 78 -5.47 -2.32 5.50
N ASN A 79 -5.74 -3.06 4.43
CA ASN A 79 -6.22 -2.50 3.17
C ASN A 79 -7.56 -1.79 3.29
N SER A 80 -8.45 -2.22 4.20
CA SER A 80 -9.73 -1.53 4.45
C SER A 80 -9.52 -0.20 5.19
N ILE A 81 -8.59 -0.17 6.15
CA ILE A 81 -8.23 1.04 6.89
C ILE A 81 -7.55 2.06 5.95
N LEU A 82 -6.58 1.58 5.18
CA LEU A 82 -5.83 2.38 4.20
C LEU A 82 -6.63 2.73 2.94
N ASN A 83 -7.82 2.15 2.73
CA ASN A 83 -8.62 2.42 1.53
C ASN A 83 -8.97 3.91 1.39
N SER A 84 -9.27 4.57 2.52
CA SER A 84 -9.50 6.02 2.57
C SER A 84 -8.28 6.80 2.07
N THR A 85 -7.10 6.51 2.63
CA THR A 85 -5.82 7.10 2.23
C THR A 85 -5.48 6.80 0.77
N TYR A 86 -5.73 5.57 0.30
CA TYR A 86 -5.52 5.18 -1.10
C TYR A 86 -6.40 5.97 -2.07
N GLN A 87 -7.66 6.23 -1.73
CA GLN A 87 -8.54 7.07 -2.56
C GLN A 87 -8.05 8.52 -2.62
N ILE A 88 -7.61 9.07 -1.49
CA ILE A 88 -7.04 10.42 -1.40
C ILE A 88 -5.78 10.55 -2.28
N LEU A 89 -4.86 9.58 -2.17
CA LEU A 89 -3.64 9.57 -2.99
C LEU A 89 -3.96 9.41 -4.48
N ASN A 90 -4.98 8.62 -4.85
CA ASN A 90 -5.42 8.53 -6.25
C ASN A 90 -6.01 9.84 -6.76
N PHE A 91 -6.76 10.56 -5.93
CA PHE A 91 -7.30 11.87 -6.29
C PHE A 91 -6.17 12.88 -6.54
N GLU A 92 -5.17 12.95 -5.66
CA GLU A 92 -3.99 13.81 -5.86
C GLU A 92 -3.17 13.41 -7.09
N LYS A 93 -2.98 12.11 -7.33
CA LYS A 93 -2.36 11.59 -8.55
C LYS A 93 -3.07 12.09 -9.81
N ASP A 94 -4.40 12.03 -9.84
CA ASP A 94 -5.17 12.41 -11.02
C ASP A 94 -5.17 13.93 -11.26
N ASN A 95 -5.07 14.72 -10.20
CA ASN A 95 -4.94 16.18 -10.30
C ASN A 95 -3.52 16.61 -10.69
N ASN A 96 -2.50 15.93 -10.17
CA ASN A 96 -1.09 16.30 -10.30
C ASN A 96 -0.28 15.21 -11.02
N LEU A 97 -0.68 14.91 -12.27
CA LEU A 97 -0.01 13.92 -13.13
C LEU A 97 1.49 14.19 -13.37
N SER A 98 1.93 15.44 -13.20
CA SER A 98 3.34 15.85 -13.38
C SER A 98 4.29 15.21 -12.37
N LEU A 99 3.83 14.87 -11.16
CA LEU A 99 4.63 14.22 -10.11
C LEU A 99 5.05 12.80 -10.49
N LEU A 100 4.28 12.15 -11.37
CA LEU A 100 4.49 10.76 -11.78
C LEU A 100 4.85 10.66 -13.27
N ASN A 101 5.47 11.72 -13.80
CA ASN A 101 5.92 11.78 -15.19
C ASN A 101 6.86 10.61 -15.52
N GLY A 102 6.39 9.73 -16.41
CA GLY A 102 7.14 8.54 -16.86
C GLY A 102 6.63 7.21 -16.28
N SER A 103 5.86 7.24 -15.19
CA SER A 103 5.23 6.05 -14.63
C SER A 103 3.98 5.66 -15.39
N VAL A 104 3.74 4.36 -15.50
CA VAL A 104 2.54 3.78 -16.12
C VAL A 104 1.88 2.86 -15.11
N PHE A 105 0.60 3.10 -14.79
CA PHE A 105 -0.12 2.34 -13.75
C PHE A 105 -1.10 1.32 -14.31
N SER A 106 -1.49 1.46 -15.58
CA SER A 106 -2.43 0.56 -16.23
C SER A 106 -1.93 0.09 -17.60
N TYR A 107 -2.33 -1.14 -17.99
CA TYR A 107 -2.06 -1.66 -19.34
C TYR A 107 -2.62 -0.74 -20.44
N ASN A 108 -3.74 -0.06 -20.16
CA ASN A 108 -4.35 0.90 -21.08
C ASN A 108 -3.46 2.11 -21.31
N GLU A 109 -2.81 2.63 -20.27
CA GLU A 109 -1.84 3.72 -20.38
C GLU A 109 -0.59 3.29 -21.16
N VAL A 110 -0.09 2.06 -20.96
CA VAL A 110 1.05 1.52 -21.74
C VAL A 110 0.70 1.55 -23.23
N HIS A 111 -0.46 1.01 -23.57
CA HIS A 111 -0.93 0.98 -24.96
C HIS A 111 -1.12 2.39 -25.53
N LYS A 112 -1.69 3.33 -24.77
CA LYS A 112 -1.86 4.73 -25.19
C LYS A 112 -0.52 5.40 -25.49
N ARG A 113 0.48 5.27 -24.62
CA ARG A 113 1.83 5.82 -24.84
C ARG A 113 2.52 5.19 -26.04
N LEU A 114 2.44 3.86 -26.18
CA LEU A 114 3.03 3.16 -27.32
C LEU A 114 2.37 3.55 -28.64
N LYS A 115 1.05 3.73 -28.67
CA LYS A 115 0.31 4.20 -29.85
C LYS A 115 0.73 5.61 -30.25
N GLN A 116 0.88 6.52 -29.30
CA GLN A 116 1.37 7.88 -29.55
C GLN A 116 2.81 7.87 -30.09
N PHE A 117 3.69 7.06 -29.50
CA PHE A 117 5.06 6.90 -29.98
C PHE A 117 5.11 6.33 -31.41
N LYS A 118 4.29 5.32 -31.71
CA LYS A 118 4.16 4.78 -33.07
C LYS A 118 3.69 5.83 -34.07
N GLN A 119 2.68 6.64 -33.72
CA GLN A 119 2.21 7.74 -34.57
C GLN A 119 3.32 8.77 -34.85
N TYR A 120 4.10 9.14 -33.84
CA TYR A 120 5.26 10.02 -33.99
C TYR A 120 6.31 9.42 -34.94
N LEU A 121 6.60 8.11 -34.81
CA LEU A 121 7.54 7.42 -35.68
C LEU A 121 7.06 7.30 -37.13
N THR A 122 5.76 7.16 -37.39
CA THR A 122 5.23 7.13 -38.77
C THR A 122 5.57 8.40 -39.55
N HIS A 123 5.72 9.55 -38.87
CA HIS A 123 6.13 10.81 -39.49
C HIS A 123 7.64 10.88 -39.80
N LYS A 124 8.46 10.01 -39.20
CA LYS A 124 9.91 9.90 -39.44
C LYS A 124 10.21 8.62 -40.19
N ARG A 125 10.31 8.70 -41.53
CA ARG A 125 10.72 7.54 -42.35
C ARG A 125 12.12 7.04 -41.92
N ASN A 126 12.23 5.73 -41.68
CA ASN A 126 13.47 4.97 -41.48
C ASN A 126 14.34 5.31 -40.24
N SER A 127 13.73 5.64 -39.10
CA SER A 127 14.46 5.74 -37.82
C SER A 127 14.79 4.37 -37.23
N LYS A 128 16.09 4.10 -36.99
CA LYS A 128 16.55 2.98 -36.16
C LYS A 128 16.11 3.19 -34.71
N LEU A 129 15.56 2.15 -34.09
CA LEU A 129 15.10 2.18 -32.70
C LEU A 129 16.05 1.35 -31.83
N TYR A 130 16.30 1.84 -30.61
CA TYR A 130 17.08 1.15 -29.60
C TYR A 130 16.20 0.95 -28.37
N PHE A 131 16.29 -0.23 -27.75
CA PHE A 131 15.50 -0.59 -26.58
C PHE A 131 16.45 -1.01 -25.46
N VAL A 132 16.19 -0.50 -24.26
CA VAL A 132 16.91 -0.88 -23.04
C VAL A 132 15.87 -1.39 -22.05
N LYS A 133 16.12 -2.59 -21.49
CA LYS A 133 15.32 -3.17 -20.42
C LYS A 133 16.13 -3.09 -19.13
N VAL A 134 15.57 -2.46 -18.12
CA VAL A 134 16.15 -2.38 -16.77
C VAL A 134 15.18 -3.02 -15.80
N ASP A 135 15.70 -3.84 -14.89
CA ASP A 135 14.94 -4.45 -13.80
C ASP A 135 15.49 -3.96 -12.46
N VAL A 136 14.59 -3.55 -11.56
CA VAL A 136 14.96 -3.03 -10.25
C VAL A 136 14.81 -4.16 -9.23
N LYS A 137 15.92 -4.54 -8.60
CA LYS A 137 15.93 -5.60 -7.58
C LYS A 137 15.36 -5.08 -6.26
N CYS A 138 14.58 -5.91 -5.58
CA CYS A 138 14.07 -5.69 -4.22
C CYS A 138 13.40 -4.32 -4.00
N CYS A 139 12.65 -3.83 -4.99
CA CYS A 139 12.08 -2.48 -4.98
C CYS A 139 11.21 -2.14 -3.77
N PHE A 140 10.57 -3.13 -3.13
CA PHE A 140 9.80 -2.92 -1.89
C PHE A 140 10.69 -2.80 -0.66
N ASP A 141 11.81 -3.54 -0.61
CA ASP A 141 12.71 -3.55 0.55
C ASP A 141 13.65 -2.33 0.56
N THR A 142 13.87 -1.71 -0.60
CA THR A 142 14.80 -0.58 -0.77
C THR A 142 14.15 0.80 -0.63
N ILE A 143 12.89 0.87 -0.18
CA ILE A 143 12.18 2.15 -0.05
C ILE A 143 12.68 2.87 1.20
N ASP A 144 13.26 4.05 1.01
CA ASP A 144 13.61 4.95 2.10
C ASP A 144 12.32 5.61 2.63
N GLN A 145 11.85 5.06 3.74
CA GLN A 145 10.59 5.44 4.40
C GLN A 145 10.57 6.91 4.81
N HIS A 146 11.70 7.45 5.30
CA HIS A 146 11.79 8.85 5.71
C HIS A 146 11.65 9.78 4.50
N LYS A 147 12.39 9.50 3.42
CA LYS A 147 12.27 10.28 2.18
C LYS A 147 10.89 10.15 1.54
N LEU A 148 10.27 8.97 1.63
CA LEU A 148 8.91 8.77 1.15
C LEU A 148 7.94 9.70 1.88
N MET A 149 8.01 9.77 3.22
CA MET A 149 7.16 10.65 4.01
C MET A 149 7.42 12.13 3.72
N GLU A 150 8.68 12.52 3.55
CA GLU A 150 9.04 13.89 3.15
C GLU A 150 8.41 14.28 1.81
N ILE A 151 8.49 13.40 0.79
CA ILE A 151 7.89 13.62 -0.52
C ILE A 151 6.36 13.73 -0.42
N ILE A 152 5.72 12.85 0.38
CA ILE A 152 4.28 12.86 0.56
C ILE A 152 3.82 14.19 1.17
N ARG A 153 4.48 14.62 2.26
CA ARG A 153 4.16 15.87 2.97
C ARG A 153 4.44 17.11 2.11
N ALA A 154 5.54 17.14 1.36
CA ALA A 154 5.93 18.33 0.61
C ALA A 154 5.21 18.48 -0.73
N ASN A 155 4.96 17.36 -1.44
CA ASN A 155 4.61 17.40 -2.85
C ASN A 155 3.29 16.70 -3.21
N VAL A 156 2.77 15.79 -2.38
CA VAL A 156 1.61 14.96 -2.75
C VAL A 156 0.34 15.44 -2.08
N LEU A 157 0.34 15.63 -0.76
CA LEU A 157 -0.84 16.06 -0.01
C LEU A 157 -0.86 17.58 0.06
N THR A 158 -1.66 18.20 -0.81
CA THR A 158 -1.71 19.66 -0.97
C THR A 158 -2.87 20.32 -0.23
N LYS A 159 -3.86 19.55 0.23
CA LYS A 159 -5.07 20.06 0.89
C LYS A 159 -5.05 19.79 2.38
N THR A 160 -5.69 20.68 3.13
CA THR A 160 -5.88 20.56 4.58
C THR A 160 -6.91 19.50 4.94
N GLN A 161 -7.94 19.34 4.12
CA GLN A 161 -9.05 18.40 4.35
C GLN A 161 -9.39 17.64 3.07
N TYR A 162 -9.68 16.35 3.22
CA TYR A 162 -10.13 15.49 2.14
C TYR A 162 -11.51 14.92 2.45
N VAL A 163 -12.41 15.03 1.46
CA VAL A 163 -13.73 14.40 1.49
C VAL A 163 -13.68 13.13 0.67
N TYR A 164 -14.04 12.01 1.28
CA TYR A 164 -14.18 10.74 0.59
C TYR A 164 -15.52 10.06 0.93
N ALA A 165 -16.00 9.23 0.02
CA ALA A 165 -17.24 8.49 0.19
C ALA A 165 -16.93 7.07 0.70
N ASP A 166 -17.30 6.78 1.95
CA ASP A 166 -16.89 5.54 2.62
C ASP A 166 -17.69 4.31 2.14
N GLU A 167 -19.01 4.43 1.93
CA GLU A 167 -19.85 3.21 1.81
C GLU A 167 -20.72 3.05 0.54
N LEU A 168 -21.00 4.07 -0.28
CA LEU A 168 -22.13 3.94 -1.25
C LEU A 168 -21.87 4.34 -2.71
N ALA A 169 -20.69 4.81 -3.08
CA ALA A 169 -20.34 5.02 -4.50
C ALA A 169 -19.90 3.70 -5.19
N LYS A 170 -20.69 2.62 -5.06
CA LYS A 170 -20.50 1.43 -5.90
C LYS A 170 -20.97 1.76 -7.30
N LYS A 171 -20.02 2.04 -8.19
CA LYS A 171 -20.28 2.18 -9.63
C LYS A 171 -20.82 0.87 -10.17
N TYR A 172 -22.13 0.80 -10.40
CA TYR A 172 -22.71 -0.16 -11.34
C TYR A 172 -22.50 0.36 -12.76
N LYS A 173 -22.53 -0.53 -13.77
CA LYS A 173 -22.22 -0.18 -15.17
C LYS A 173 -22.82 1.16 -15.63
N ASN A 174 -24.08 1.44 -15.25
CA ASN A 174 -24.81 2.68 -15.59
C ASN A 174 -25.57 3.32 -14.41
N ALA A 175 -25.28 2.99 -13.15
CA ALA A 175 -26.02 3.52 -12.01
C ALA A 175 -25.12 3.78 -10.80
N ILE A 176 -25.42 4.87 -10.09
CA ILE A 176 -24.80 5.23 -8.82
C ILE A 176 -25.94 5.30 -7.80
N PHE A 177 -25.84 4.52 -6.72
CA PHE A 177 -26.76 4.67 -5.59
C PHE A 177 -26.26 5.87 -4.77
N VAL A 178 -27.00 6.98 -4.82
CA VAL A 178 -26.65 8.25 -4.14
C VAL A 178 -27.43 8.42 -2.82
N GLU A 179 -28.28 7.46 -2.46
CA GLU A 179 -29.02 7.55 -1.20
C GLU A 179 -28.07 7.34 -0.02
N ASN A 180 -27.92 8.39 0.81
CA ASN A 180 -27.11 8.41 2.03
C ASN A 180 -25.59 8.38 1.83
N VAL A 181 -25.05 9.16 0.89
CA VAL A 181 -23.60 9.45 0.87
C VAL A 181 -23.24 10.12 2.19
N LYS A 182 -22.67 9.35 3.12
CA LYS A 182 -22.00 9.87 4.30
C LYS A 182 -20.67 10.42 3.83
N GLU A 183 -20.63 11.73 3.59
CA GLU A 183 -19.37 12.44 3.43
C GLU A 183 -18.56 12.24 4.71
N THR A 184 -17.45 11.53 4.57
CA THR A 184 -16.51 11.37 5.67
C THR A 184 -15.34 12.30 5.40
N TYR A 185 -15.03 13.09 6.42
CA TYR A 185 -13.95 14.06 6.39
C TYR A 185 -12.75 13.42 7.06
N LYS A 186 -11.59 13.58 6.43
CA LYS A 186 -10.32 13.17 7.01
C LYS A 186 -9.38 14.35 6.96
N GLU A 187 -8.88 14.73 8.12
CA GLU A 187 -7.87 15.78 8.23
C GLU A 187 -6.55 15.26 7.65
N LEU A 188 -5.73 16.19 7.16
CA LEU A 188 -4.39 15.87 6.67
C LEU A 188 -3.56 15.11 7.72
N GLU A 189 -3.66 15.53 8.99
CA GLU A 189 -2.92 14.93 10.09
C GLU A 189 -3.29 13.46 10.29
N ASP A 190 -4.59 13.13 10.25
CA ASP A 190 -5.06 11.74 10.38
C ASP A 190 -4.56 10.85 9.22
N VAL A 191 -4.40 11.43 8.02
CA VAL A 191 -3.85 10.71 6.86
C VAL A 191 -2.36 10.45 7.04
N LEU A 192 -1.62 11.45 7.54
CA LEU A 192 -0.18 11.34 7.80
C LEU A 192 0.11 10.37 8.94
N GLU A 193 -0.64 10.44 10.04
CA GLU A 193 -0.51 9.52 11.17
C GLU A 193 -0.74 8.07 10.73
N LEU A 194 -1.76 7.81 9.90
CA LEU A 194 -2.01 6.47 9.36
C LEU A 194 -0.94 6.00 8.37
N LEU A 195 -0.28 6.91 7.66
CA LEU A 195 0.85 6.56 6.79
C LEU A 195 2.10 6.26 7.62
N GLU A 196 2.36 7.06 8.65
CA GLU A 196 3.50 6.88 9.57
C GLU A 196 3.38 5.63 10.41
N GLU A 197 2.17 5.26 10.83
CA GLU A 197 1.96 4.03 11.58
C GLU A 197 2.08 2.79 10.65
N HIS A 198 1.85 2.95 9.35
CA HIS A 198 1.96 1.84 8.39
C HIS A 198 3.38 1.58 7.90
N ILE A 199 4.16 2.65 7.74
CA ILE A 199 5.51 2.65 7.15
C ILE A 199 6.53 2.31 8.24
#